data_AF-A0A947TR54-F1
#
_entry.id   AF-A0A947TR54-F1
#
_cell.length_a   1.000
_cell.length_b   1.000
_cell.length_c   1.000
_cell.angle_alpha   90.00
_cell.angle_beta   90.00
_cell.angle_gamma   90.00
#
_symmetry.space_group_name_H-M   'P 1'
#
loop_
_entity.id
_entity.type
_entity.pdbx_description
1 polymer ?
#
loop_
_entity_poly.entity_id
_entity_poly.type
_entity_poly.pdbx_seq_one_letter_code
_entity_poly.pdbx_strand_id
1 'polypeptide(L)' 'MDVSPAAMANATAQMKQAQTIQQGQIAVFKKTMDIAETSIAQLIQSVPQPPSLATSGNLGTKLNVYA' A
#
# COMPACT_ATOMS: atom_id res chain seq x y z
N MET A 1 21.61 6.72 -43.81
CA MET A 1 21.95 6.88 -42.38
C MET A 1 22.48 5.53 -41.92
N ASP A 2 23.79 5.33 -42.01
CA ASP A 2 24.42 4.04 -41.68
C ASP A 2 24.54 3.95 -40.16
N VAL A 3 23.59 3.28 -39.52
CA VAL A 3 23.63 3.04 -38.08
C VAL A 3 24.71 1.99 -37.82
N SER A 4 25.91 2.43 -37.45
CA SER A 4 26.99 1.49 -37.14
C SER A 4 26.56 0.53 -36.02
N PRO A 5 27.03 -0.73 -36.01
CA PRO A 5 26.73 -1.68 -34.94
C PRO A 5 27.06 -1.13 -33.54
N ALA A 6 28.07 -0.25 -33.44
CA ALA A 6 28.41 0.45 -32.21
C ALA A 6 27.34 1.47 -31.78
N ALA A 7 26.75 2.21 -32.73
CA ALA A 7 25.65 3.13 -32.45
C ALA A 7 24.39 2.37 -31.99
N MET A 8 24.09 1.22 -32.59
CA MET A 8 22.99 0.35 -32.15
C MET A 8 23.25 -0.25 -30.77
N ALA A 9 24.46 -0.76 -30.50
CA ALA A 9 24.83 -1.27 -29.17
C ALA A 9 24.66 -0.20 -28.09
N ASN A 10 25.12 1.03 -28.35
CA ASN A 10 24.98 2.14 -27.42
C ASN A 10 23.50 2.56 -27.22
N ALA A 11 22.70 2.54 -28.28
CA ALA A 11 21.26 2.80 -28.18
C ALA A 11 20.55 1.72 -27.33
N THR A 12 20.88 0.44 -27.52
CA THR A 12 20.30 -0.65 -26.71
C THR A 12 20.72 -0.57 -25.24
N ALA A 13 21.96 -0.17 -24.95
CA ALA A 13 22.44 0.03 -23.58
C ALA A 13 21.67 1.15 -22.88
N GLN A 14 21.49 2.29 -23.54
CA GLN A 14 20.69 3.41 -23.03
C GLN A 14 19.22 3.01 -22.81
N MET A 15 18.63 2.25 -23.74
CA MET A 15 17.26 1.77 -23.59
C MET A 15 17.09 0.82 -22.40
N LYS A 16 18.04 -0.10 -22.18
CA LYS A 16 18.06 -0.98 -21.00
C LYS A 16 18.19 -0.19 -19.70
N GLN A 17 19.02 0.84 -19.68
CA GLN A 17 19.17 1.72 -18.52
C GLN A 17 17.87 2.48 -18.22
N ALA A 18 17.24 3.07 -19.24
CA ALA A 18 15.95 3.75 -19.10
C ALA A 18 14.87 2.79 -18.58
N GLN A 19 14.82 1.56 -19.11
CA GLN A 19 13.88 0.54 -18.66
C GLN A 19 14.12 0.13 -17.21
N THR A 20 15.38 0.02 -16.78
CA THR A 20 15.75 -0.30 -15.39
C THR A 20 15.29 0.80 -14.44
N ILE A 21 15.51 2.07 -14.80
CA ILE A 21 15.05 3.23 -14.02
C ILE A 21 13.53 3.21 -13.88
N GLN A 22 12.81 2.97 -14.98
CA GLN A 22 11.34 2.91 -14.98
C GLN A 22 10.82 1.75 -14.10
N GLN A 23 11.44 0.57 -14.20
CA GLN A 23 11.09 -0.56 -13.34
C GLN A 23 11.35 -0.26 -11.86
N GLY A 24 12.46 0.41 -11.54
CA GLY A 24 12.76 0.86 -10.18
C GLY A 24 11.71 1.82 -9.63
N GLN A 25 11.27 2.80 -10.42
CA GLN A 25 10.22 3.74 -10.02
C GLN A 25 8.89 3.01 -9.73
N ILE A 26 8.49 2.09 -10.60
CA ILE A 26 7.27 1.28 -10.40
C ILE A 26 7.40 0.39 -9.16
N ALA A 27 8.57 -0.21 -8.94
CA ALA A 27 8.82 -1.07 -7.78
C ALA A 27 8.74 -0.28 -6.47
N VAL A 28 9.33 0.92 -6.42
CA VAL A 28 9.21 1.82 -5.26
C VAL A 28 7.76 2.21 -5.03
N PHE A 29 7.04 2.61 -6.07
CA PHE A 29 5.62 2.95 -5.97
C PHE A 29 4.78 1.79 -5.41
N LYS A 30 4.95 0.57 -5.96
CA LYS A 30 4.29 -0.64 -5.43
C LYS A 30 4.63 -0.88 -3.97
N LYS A 31 5.92 -0.79 -3.60
CA LYS A 31 6.37 -0.96 -2.22
C LYS A 31 5.70 0.03 -1.27
N THR A 32 5.51 1.29 -1.69
CA THR A 32 4.82 2.28 -0.87
C THR A 32 3.34 1.95 -0.67
N MET A 33 2.68 1.39 -1.70
CA MET A 33 1.29 0.92 -1.58
C MET A 33 1.18 -0.29 -0.65
N ASP A 34 2.09 -1.26 -0.75
CA ASP A 34 2.11 -2.44 0.13
C ASP A 34 2.31 -2.03 1.61
N ILE A 35 3.18 -1.03 1.87
CA ILE A 35 3.39 -0.47 3.20
C ILE A 35 2.12 0.24 3.70
N ALA A 36 1.46 1.01 2.83
CA ALA A 36 0.21 1.70 3.18
C ALA A 36 -0.91 0.70 3.52
N GLU A 37 -1.07 -0.36 2.74
CA GLU A 37 -2.03 -1.45 3.00
C GLU A 37 -1.77 -2.08 4.37
N THR A 38 -0.51 -2.45 4.65
CA THR A 38 -0.13 -3.05 5.93
C THR A 38 -0.43 -2.10 7.11
N SER A 39 -0.13 -0.81 6.95
CA SER A 39 -0.38 0.21 7.98
C SER A 39 -1.88 0.39 8.24
N ILE A 40 -2.69 0.41 7.18
CA ILE A 40 -4.15 0.50 7.29
C ILE A 40 -4.72 -0.76 7.96
N ALA A 41 -4.22 -1.94 7.62
CA ALA A 41 -4.65 -3.19 8.25
C ALA A 41 -4.38 -3.18 9.76
N GLN A 42 -3.21 -2.67 10.19
CA GLN A 42 -2.90 -2.50 11.62
C GLN A 42 -3.82 -1.50 12.30
N LEU A 43 -4.15 -0.38 11.64
CA LEU A 43 -5.11 0.59 12.17
C LEU A 43 -6.50 -0.03 12.36
N ILE A 44 -6.98 -0.81 11.39
CA ILE A 44 -8.26 -1.53 11.49
C ILE A 44 -8.22 -2.52 12.66
N GLN A 45 -7.14 -3.28 12.83
CA GLN A 45 -6.97 -4.21 13.95
C GLN A 45 -6.89 -3.50 15.31
N SER A 46 -6.44 -2.24 15.35
CA SER A 46 -6.37 -1.45 16.57
C SER A 46 -7.73 -0.90 17.03
N VAL A 47 -8.78 -0.99 16.21
CA VAL A 47 -10.12 -0.54 16.58
C VAL A 47 -10.63 -1.38 17.75
N PRO A 48 -10.89 -0.77 18.93
CA PRO A 48 -11.44 -1.49 20.06
C PRO A 48 -12.77 -2.14 19.68
N GLN A 49 -12.99 -3.38 20.13
CA GLN A 49 -14.29 -4.00 19.97
C GLN A 49 -15.34 -3.20 20.76
N PRO A 50 -16.57 -3.05 20.21
CA PRO A 50 -17.63 -2.36 20.93
C PRO A 50 -17.89 -3.08 22.26
N PRO A 51 -18.09 -2.34 23.37
CA PRO A 51 -18.42 -2.95 24.65
C PRO A 51 -19.73 -3.73 24.54
N SER A 52 -19.87 -4.79 25.34
CA SER A 52 -21.12 -5.52 25.43
C SER A 52 -22.22 -4.63 26.04
N LEU A 53 -23.43 -4.69 25.47
CA LEU A 53 -24.60 -4.05 26.06
C LEU A 53 -24.86 -4.59 27.47
N ALA A 54 -25.34 -3.73 28.36
CA ALA A 54 -25.72 -4.18 29.69
C ALA A 54 -26.89 -5.16 29.60
N THR A 55 -26.77 -6.33 30.24
CA THR A 55 -27.78 -7.39 30.22
C THR A 55 -28.86 -7.23 31.29
N SER A 56 -28.73 -6.22 32.16
CA SER A 56 -29.68 -5.93 33.23
C SER A 56 -29.86 -4.43 33.44
N GLY A 57 -30.96 -4.05 34.10
CA GLY A 57 -31.33 -2.66 34.36
C GLY A 57 -32.14 -2.01 33.22
N ASN A 58 -32.91 -0.98 33.59
CA ASN A 58 -33.89 -0.35 32.68
C ASN A 58 -33.27 0.63 31.66
N LEU A 59 -32.05 1.11 31.93
CA LEU A 59 -31.35 2.11 31.10
C LEU A 59 -30.26 1.49 30.22
N GLY A 60 -29.39 0.65 30.78
CA GLY A 60 -28.28 0.06 30.02
C GLY A 60 -28.68 -0.97 28.95
N THR A 61 -29.90 -1.51 29.03
CA THR A 61 -30.49 -2.39 27.99
C THR A 61 -31.13 -1.61 26.85
N LYS A 62 -31.47 -0.33 27.06
CA LYS A 62 -32.18 0.53 26.11
C LYS A 62 -31.28 1.59 25.47
N LEU A 63 -30.20 1.95 26.15
CA LEU A 63 -29.24 2.95 25.72
C LEU A 63 -27.89 2.28 25.47
N ASN A 64 -27.34 2.46 24.27
CA ASN A 64 -26.00 2.00 23.93
C ASN A 64 -24.97 2.97 24.54
N VAL A 65 -24.83 2.90 25.86
CA VAL A 65 -23.83 3.64 26.63
C VAL A 65 -22.69 2.68 26.96
N TYR A 66 -21.46 3.13 26.76
CA TYR A 66 -20.26 2.38 27.15
C TYR A 66 -20.43 1.93 28.62
N ALA A 67 -20.50 0.62 28.83
CA ALA A 67 -20.61 0.00 30.16
C ALA A 67 -19.23 -0.13 30.81
#